data_AF-A0A7C4NHT0-F1
#
_entry.id   AF-A0A7C4NHT0-F1
#
_cell.length_a   1.000
_cell.length_b   1.000
_cell.length_c   1.000
_cell.angle_alpha   90.00
_cell.angle_beta   90.00
_cell.angle_gamma   90.00
#
_symmetry.space_group_name_H-M   'P 1'
#
loop_
_entity.id
_entity.type
_entity.pdbx_description
1 polymer ?
#
loop_
_entity_poly.entity_id
_entity_poly.type
_entity_poly.pdbx_seq_one_letter_code
_entity_poly.pdbx_strand_id
1 'polypeptide(L)'
;MKKIKKLILTAIGLVLVFEGFLLAEDVCPEKTKAERNSIIFVGEVVDMGGDEKVFAFFEYGTSSGNYTQRTQEITLDKPQKYCIKVENLEPCTTYYYRAGMRNKAGESFGAEKEIKTECEGEVLGAATPTEYSTGISDGIFNSLVPVLVIVVGLIILSVLLPIERYFDLAKRKIAQKRLQREILKKWQR
;
A
#
# COMPACT_ATOMS: atom_id res chain seq x y z
N MET A 1 -2.98 34.41 -12.56
CA MET A 1 -3.65 33.96 -11.31
C MET A 1 -4.32 32.59 -11.42
N LYS A 2 -5.15 32.30 -12.45
CA LYS A 2 -5.79 30.98 -12.63
C LYS A 2 -4.82 29.81 -12.83
N LYS A 3 -3.72 30.01 -13.58
CA LYS A 3 -2.71 28.96 -13.84
C LYS A 3 -1.91 28.55 -12.60
N ILE A 4 -1.60 29.49 -11.71
CA ILE A 4 -0.79 29.27 -10.50
C ILE A 4 -1.61 28.56 -9.40
N LYS A 5 -2.89 28.93 -9.23
CA LYS A 5 -3.81 28.20 -8.33
C LYS A 5 -4.03 26.75 -8.77
N LYS A 6 -4.03 26.49 -10.08
CA LYS A 6 -4.14 25.14 -10.65
C LYS A 6 -2.91 24.29 -10.35
N LEU A 7 -1.71 24.88 -10.41
CA LEU A 7 -0.43 24.25 -10.04
C LEU A 7 -0.33 23.88 -8.55
N ILE A 8 -0.84 24.74 -7.66
CA ILE A 8 -0.83 24.48 -6.21
C ILE A 8 -1.82 23.38 -5.83
N LEU A 9 -3.03 23.38 -6.41
CA LEU A 9 -4.00 22.29 -6.18
C LEU A 9 -3.48 20.95 -6.74
N THR A 10 -2.81 20.94 -7.89
CA THR A 10 -2.23 19.71 -8.42
C THR A 10 -1.07 19.19 -7.57
N ALA A 11 -0.26 20.08 -6.99
CA ALA A 11 0.85 19.68 -6.12
C ALA A 11 0.37 19.12 -4.77
N ILE A 12 -0.66 19.73 -4.17
CA ILE A 12 -1.28 19.23 -2.93
C ILE A 12 -1.99 17.90 -3.16
N GLY A 13 -2.68 17.74 -4.30
CA GLY A 13 -3.27 16.47 -4.69
C GLY A 13 -2.22 15.36 -4.90
N LEU A 14 -1.06 15.70 -5.47
CA LEU A 14 0.04 14.75 -5.67
C LEU A 14 0.66 14.29 -4.34
N VAL A 15 0.74 15.20 -3.34
CA VAL A 15 1.26 14.90 -2.00
C VAL A 15 0.28 14.01 -1.20
N LEU A 16 -1.03 14.23 -1.33
CA LEU A 16 -2.04 13.40 -0.65
C LEU A 16 -2.13 11.98 -1.23
N VAL A 17 -1.85 11.80 -2.53
CA VAL A 17 -1.73 10.47 -3.14
C VAL A 17 -0.44 9.77 -2.67
N PHE A 18 0.58 10.52 -2.27
CA PHE A 18 1.86 9.98 -1.80
C PHE A 18 1.82 9.54 -0.33
N GLU A 19 1.06 10.22 0.53
CA GLU A 19 0.84 9.79 1.93
C GLU A 19 -0.02 8.52 2.05
N GLY A 20 -0.81 8.19 1.02
CA GLY A 20 -1.55 6.91 0.94
C GLY A 20 -0.68 5.70 0.57
N PHE A 21 0.59 5.91 0.20
CA PHE A 21 1.49 4.84 -0.28
C PHE A 21 2.44 4.29 0.82
N LEU A 22 2.34 4.79 2.05
CA LEU A 22 3.22 4.38 3.16
C LEU A 22 2.53 3.56 4.26
N LEU A 23 1.37 3.00 3.95
CA LEU A 23 0.96 1.74 4.55
C LEU A 23 1.08 0.73 3.41
N ALA A 24 2.09 -0.14 3.45
CA ALA A 24 1.95 -1.40 2.76
C ALA A 24 0.78 -2.12 3.45
N GLU A 25 -0.44 -1.85 2.99
CA GLU A 25 -1.46 -2.89 3.06
C GLU A 25 -0.81 -4.12 2.45
N ASP A 26 -0.78 -5.23 3.19
CA ASP A 26 -0.36 -6.51 2.65
C ASP A 26 -1.30 -6.85 1.48
N VAL A 27 -0.97 -6.32 0.30
CA VAL A 27 -1.73 -6.56 -0.92
C VAL A 27 -1.59 -8.05 -1.19
N CYS A 28 -2.72 -8.74 -1.22
CA CYS A 28 -2.74 -10.16 -1.52
C CYS A 28 -1.95 -10.45 -2.79
N PRO A 29 -0.98 -11.39 -2.75
CA PRO A 29 -0.23 -11.74 -3.94
C PRO A 29 -1.16 -12.32 -5.01
N GLU A 30 -0.73 -12.28 -6.27
CA GLU A 30 -1.55 -12.78 -7.38
C GLU A 30 -1.88 -14.28 -7.23
N LYS A 31 -0.96 -15.04 -6.62
CA LYS A 31 -1.05 -16.50 -6.43
C LYS A 31 -0.56 -16.88 -5.04
N THR A 32 -0.96 -18.08 -4.61
CA THR A 32 -0.46 -18.68 -3.36
C THR A 32 1.06 -18.82 -3.43
N LYS A 33 1.74 -18.39 -2.36
CA LYS A 33 3.20 -18.40 -2.25
C LYS A 33 3.60 -19.15 -0.98
N ALA A 34 4.57 -20.05 -1.10
CA ALA A 34 5.20 -20.70 0.05
C ALA A 34 6.57 -20.07 0.32
N GLU A 35 6.90 -19.99 1.60
CA GLU A 35 8.23 -19.69 2.13
C GLU A 35 8.70 -20.93 2.92
N ARG A 36 9.78 -20.80 3.68
CA ARG A 36 10.33 -21.89 4.49
C ARG A 36 9.35 -22.43 5.53
N ASN A 37 8.73 -21.55 6.32
CA ASN A 37 7.86 -21.92 7.44
C ASN A 37 6.50 -21.24 7.34
N SER A 38 6.16 -20.69 6.18
CA SER A 38 4.92 -19.96 5.98
C SER A 38 4.34 -20.22 4.59
N ILE A 39 3.01 -20.09 4.47
CA ILE A 39 2.32 -20.05 3.18
C ILE A 39 1.32 -18.89 3.23
N ILE A 40 1.32 -18.06 2.19
CA ILE A 40 0.26 -17.08 1.94
C ILE A 40 -0.74 -17.75 0.99
N PHE A 41 -1.85 -18.25 1.52
CA PHE A 41 -2.93 -18.82 0.73
C PHE A 41 -3.71 -17.70 0.03
N VAL A 42 -4.07 -17.91 -1.23
CA VAL A 42 -4.83 -16.96 -2.04
C VAL A 42 -6.06 -17.66 -2.63
N GLY A 43 -7.21 -17.01 -2.45
CA GLY A 43 -8.52 -17.52 -2.83
C GLY A 43 -9.38 -16.41 -3.43
N GLU A 44 -10.49 -16.79 -4.03
CA GLU A 44 -11.43 -15.87 -4.65
C GLU A 44 -12.85 -16.35 -4.41
N VAL A 45 -13.68 -15.45 -3.88
CA VAL A 45 -15.13 -15.65 -3.83
C VAL A 45 -15.72 -15.01 -5.07
N VAL A 46 -16.30 -15.82 -5.96
CA VAL A 46 -16.94 -15.36 -7.20
C VAL A 46 -18.47 -15.23 -7.07
N ASP A 47 -19.07 -15.94 -6.11
CA ASP A 47 -20.50 -15.93 -5.80
C ASP A 47 -20.67 -16.09 -4.28
N MET A 48 -21.57 -15.31 -3.70
CA MET A 48 -21.87 -15.31 -2.26
C MET A 48 -23.06 -16.21 -1.90
N GLY A 49 -23.68 -16.86 -2.91
CA GLY A 49 -24.82 -17.75 -2.70
C GLY A 49 -26.07 -17.03 -2.22
N GLY A 50 -26.25 -15.77 -2.64
CA GLY A 50 -27.44 -14.95 -2.33
C GLY A 50 -27.41 -14.21 -0.98
N ASP A 51 -26.36 -14.35 -0.18
CA ASP A 51 -26.17 -13.60 1.06
C ASP A 51 -25.31 -12.33 0.85
N GLU A 52 -25.55 -11.30 1.66
CA GLU A 52 -24.77 -10.04 1.63
C GLU A 52 -23.40 -10.14 2.31
N LYS A 53 -23.19 -11.18 3.12
CA LYS A 53 -21.94 -11.41 3.85
C LYS A 53 -21.62 -12.88 3.89
N VAL A 54 -20.36 -13.20 3.65
CA VAL A 54 -19.82 -14.57 3.74
C VAL A 54 -18.56 -14.59 4.59
N PHE A 55 -18.23 -15.77 5.09
CA PHE A 55 -17.03 -16.03 5.86
C PHE A 55 -16.10 -16.93 5.04
N ALA A 56 -14.95 -16.39 4.63
CA ALA A 56 -13.98 -17.12 3.82
C ALA A 56 -12.81 -17.60 4.67
N PHE A 57 -12.26 -18.76 4.35
CA PHE A 57 -11.17 -19.40 5.10
C PHE A 57 -10.42 -20.41 4.22
N PHE A 58 -9.33 -20.98 4.74
CA PHE A 58 -8.65 -22.12 4.14
C PHE A 58 -8.63 -23.31 5.09
N GLU A 59 -8.76 -24.49 4.51
CA GLU A 59 -8.45 -25.75 5.17
C GLU A 59 -7.20 -26.33 4.53
N TYR A 60 -6.30 -26.89 5.35
CA TYR A 60 -5.04 -27.43 4.89
C TYR A 60 -4.55 -28.59 5.76
N GLY A 61 -3.69 -29.42 5.18
CA GLY A 61 -3.09 -30.59 5.83
C GLY A 61 -1.92 -31.15 5.00
N THR A 62 -1.25 -32.18 5.49
CA THR A 62 -0.10 -32.80 4.80
C THR A 62 -0.48 -34.04 3.99
N SER A 63 -1.76 -34.39 3.94
CA SER A 63 -2.30 -35.53 3.18
C SER A 63 -3.44 -35.07 2.28
N SER A 64 -3.40 -35.44 1.00
CA SER A 64 -4.47 -35.15 0.04
C SER A 64 -5.82 -35.67 0.56
N GLY A 65 -6.84 -34.83 0.45
CA GLY A 65 -8.20 -35.10 0.93
C GLY A 65 -8.38 -35.08 2.45
N ASN A 66 -7.33 -34.79 3.23
CA ASN A 66 -7.40 -34.74 4.69
C ASN A 66 -6.82 -33.41 5.23
N TYR A 67 -7.72 -32.50 5.60
CA TYR A 67 -7.39 -31.17 6.09
C TYR A 67 -7.59 -31.10 7.61
N THR A 68 -6.51 -31.29 8.34
CA THR A 68 -6.53 -31.30 9.81
C THR A 68 -6.50 -29.91 10.43
N GLN A 69 -6.18 -28.89 9.64
CA GLN A 69 -6.07 -27.50 10.09
C GLN A 69 -6.98 -26.56 9.30
N ARG A 70 -7.39 -25.48 9.95
CA ARG A 70 -8.27 -24.45 9.38
C ARG A 70 -7.82 -23.07 9.84
N THR A 71 -7.81 -22.11 8.91
CA THR A 71 -7.48 -20.72 9.24
C THR A 71 -8.63 -20.03 9.98
N GLN A 72 -8.36 -18.87 10.57
CA GLN A 72 -9.42 -17.97 10.99
C GLN A 72 -10.25 -17.53 9.78
N GLU A 73 -11.53 -17.29 10.01
CA GLU A 73 -12.44 -16.79 8.99
C GLU A 73 -12.26 -15.27 8.81
N ILE A 74 -12.31 -14.83 7.56
CA ILE A 74 -12.42 -13.41 7.22
C ILE A 74 -13.83 -13.13 6.71
N THR A 75 -14.37 -11.94 7.02
CA THR A 75 -15.69 -11.53 6.53
C THR A 75 -15.54 -10.79 5.22
N LEU A 76 -16.30 -11.21 4.20
CA LEU A 76 -16.38 -10.53 2.90
C LEU A 76 -17.83 -10.07 2.67
N ASP A 77 -17.98 -8.86 2.14
CA ASP A 77 -19.26 -8.20 1.84
C ASP A 77 -19.53 -8.09 0.32
N LYS A 78 -18.62 -8.63 -0.50
CA LYS A 78 -18.74 -8.72 -1.95
C LYS A 78 -17.84 -9.83 -2.49
N PRO A 79 -18.09 -10.33 -3.72
CA PRO A 79 -17.15 -11.20 -4.42
C PRO A 79 -15.81 -10.49 -4.61
N GLN A 80 -14.73 -11.10 -4.13
CA GLN A 80 -13.38 -10.58 -4.25
C GLN A 80 -12.32 -11.65 -3.99
N LYS A 81 -11.08 -11.34 -4.38
CA LYS A 81 -9.89 -12.07 -3.96
C LYS A 81 -9.56 -11.78 -2.50
N TYR A 82 -9.02 -12.77 -1.83
CA TYR A 82 -8.54 -12.67 -0.46
C TYR A 82 -7.33 -13.57 -0.24
N CYS A 83 -6.60 -13.29 0.83
CA CYS A 83 -5.43 -14.05 1.22
C CYS A 83 -5.32 -14.16 2.72
N ILE A 84 -4.72 -15.26 3.19
CA ILE A 84 -4.45 -15.50 4.60
C ILE A 84 -3.04 -16.11 4.70
N LYS A 85 -2.17 -15.47 5.49
CA LYS A 85 -0.85 -16.00 5.82
C LYS A 85 -0.96 -17.00 6.97
N VAL A 86 -0.37 -18.18 6.77
CA VAL A 86 -0.18 -19.20 7.80
C VAL A 86 1.31 -19.33 8.06
N GLU A 87 1.70 -19.27 9.33
CA GLU A 87 3.09 -19.37 9.79
C GLU A 87 3.31 -20.65 10.61
N ASN A 88 4.54 -20.88 11.08
CA ASN A 88 4.93 -22.05 11.87
C ASN A 88 4.69 -23.39 11.17
N LEU A 89 4.79 -23.42 9.83
CA LEU A 89 4.73 -24.63 9.03
C LEU A 89 6.10 -25.33 9.03
N GLU A 90 6.07 -26.65 8.80
CA GLU A 90 7.30 -27.44 8.66
C GLU A 90 7.96 -27.11 7.31
N PRO A 91 9.29 -26.92 7.27
CA PRO A 91 10.03 -26.73 6.02
C PRO A 91 10.03 -28.02 5.20
N CYS A 92 10.37 -27.93 3.90
CA CYS A 92 10.39 -29.08 2.99
C CYS A 92 9.08 -29.90 2.90
N THR A 93 7.95 -29.38 3.37
CA THR A 93 6.73 -30.16 3.60
C THR A 93 5.69 -29.82 2.55
N THR A 94 5.06 -30.85 1.99
CA THR A 94 3.97 -30.68 1.02
C THR A 94 2.65 -30.51 1.77
N TYR A 95 1.97 -29.41 1.51
CA TYR A 95 0.66 -29.09 2.06
C TYR A 95 -0.39 -29.14 0.96
N TYR A 96 -1.49 -29.84 1.25
CA TYR A 96 -2.72 -29.84 0.46
C TYR A 96 -3.69 -28.86 1.12
N TYR A 97 -4.33 -28.02 0.32
CA TYR A 97 -5.22 -26.98 0.82
C TYR A 97 -6.40 -26.76 -0.11
N ARG A 98 -7.48 -26.23 0.44
CA ARG A 98 -8.65 -25.77 -0.30
C ARG A 98 -9.21 -24.50 0.31
N ALA A 99 -9.76 -23.63 -0.54
CA ALA A 99 -10.54 -22.49 -0.10
C ALA A 99 -11.91 -22.96 0.39
N GLY A 100 -12.39 -22.39 1.49
CA GLY A 100 -13.72 -22.61 2.03
C GLY A 100 -14.48 -21.30 2.18
N MET A 101 -15.80 -21.37 2.04
CA MET A 101 -16.71 -20.26 2.25
C MET A 101 -17.94 -20.74 3.00
N ARG A 102 -18.35 -19.99 4.03
CA ARG A 102 -19.57 -20.21 4.82
C ARG A 102 -20.52 -19.05 4.67
N ASN A 103 -21.78 -19.35 4.38
CA ASN A 103 -22.90 -18.39 4.42
C ASN A 103 -24.05 -18.98 5.27
N LYS A 104 -25.27 -18.41 5.21
CA LYS A 104 -26.39 -18.95 6.00
C LYS A 104 -26.89 -20.31 5.52
N ALA A 105 -26.67 -20.64 4.24
CA ALA A 105 -27.07 -21.92 3.67
C ALA A 105 -26.11 -23.06 4.05
N GLY A 106 -24.85 -22.73 4.36
CA GLY A 106 -23.86 -23.70 4.84
C GLY A 106 -22.46 -23.39 4.36
N GLU A 107 -21.61 -24.42 4.36
CA GLU A 107 -20.24 -24.34 3.85
C GLU A 107 -20.14 -24.91 2.44
N SER A 108 -19.27 -24.29 1.65
CA SER A 108 -18.86 -24.76 0.33
C SER A 108 -17.34 -24.71 0.22
N PHE A 109 -16.78 -25.59 -0.60
CA PHE A 109 -15.35 -25.75 -0.74
C PHE A 109 -14.93 -25.70 -2.21
N GLY A 110 -13.80 -25.05 -2.46
CA GLY A 110 -13.14 -25.06 -3.76
C GLY A 110 -12.38 -26.35 -4.02
N ALA A 111 -11.74 -26.41 -5.19
CA ALA A 111 -10.86 -27.51 -5.55
C ALA A 111 -9.62 -27.58 -4.64
N GLU A 112 -9.15 -28.80 -4.38
CA GLU A 112 -7.87 -29.04 -3.71
C GLU A 112 -6.71 -28.54 -4.58
N LYS A 113 -5.71 -27.96 -3.93
CA LYS A 113 -4.42 -27.58 -4.48
C LYS A 113 -3.31 -28.07 -3.56
N GLU A 114 -2.11 -28.17 -4.09
CA GLU A 114 -0.92 -28.51 -3.31
C GLU A 114 0.16 -27.43 -3.47
N ILE A 115 0.98 -27.28 -2.43
CA ILE A 115 2.18 -26.46 -2.45
C ILE A 115 3.20 -27.00 -1.45
N LYS A 116 4.49 -26.89 -1.78
CA LYS A 116 5.59 -27.34 -0.92
C LYS A 116 6.31 -26.14 -0.30
N THR A 117 6.52 -26.17 1.02
CA THR A 117 7.35 -25.18 1.71
C THR A 117 8.81 -25.30 1.29
N GLU A 118 9.53 -24.19 1.35
CA GLU A 118 10.93 -24.17 0.96
C GLU A 118 11.76 -25.04 1.90
N CYS A 119 12.75 -25.71 1.33
CA CYS A 119 13.69 -26.51 2.09
C CYS A 119 14.77 -25.63 2.72
N GLU A 120 15.19 -25.97 3.94
CA GLU A 120 16.45 -25.50 4.46
C GLU A 120 17.58 -26.19 3.70
N GLY A 121 18.25 -25.44 2.82
CA GLY A 121 19.47 -25.92 2.19
C GLY A 121 20.61 -25.83 3.20
N GLU A 122 21.22 -26.98 3.53
CA GLU A 122 22.55 -26.98 4.13
C GLU A 122 23.51 -26.32 3.13
N VAL A 123 24.05 -25.16 3.47
CA VAL A 123 24.93 -24.38 2.59
C VAL A 123 26.31 -25.05 2.54
N LEU A 124 26.44 -26.15 1.80
CA LEU A 124 27.75 -26.59 1.31
C LEU A 124 28.07 -25.82 0.02
N GLY A 125 28.64 -24.63 0.22
CA GLY A 125 29.50 -23.92 -0.72
C GLY A 125 29.13 -23.98 -2.21
N ALA A 126 28.18 -23.14 -2.62
CA ALA A 126 28.13 -22.65 -3.99
C ALA A 126 27.83 -21.14 -3.96
N ALA A 127 28.88 -20.34 -4.03
CA ALA A 127 28.77 -18.91 -4.21
C ALA A 127 28.19 -18.63 -5.60
N THR A 128 26.93 -18.20 -5.65
CA THR A 128 26.44 -17.29 -6.68
C THR A 128 25.76 -16.10 -6.01
N PRO A 129 26.47 -14.99 -5.77
CA PRO A 129 25.82 -13.74 -5.43
C PRO A 129 25.60 -12.95 -6.71
N THR A 130 24.38 -12.97 -7.24
CA THR A 130 23.91 -11.89 -8.11
C THR A 130 22.45 -11.60 -7.83
N GLU A 131 22.19 -11.11 -6.63
CA GLU A 131 21.37 -9.91 -6.52
C GLU A 131 22.27 -8.83 -5.93
N TYR A 132 22.42 -7.75 -6.67
CA TYR A 132 23.15 -6.56 -6.26
C TYR A 132 22.37 -5.92 -5.13
N SER A 133 22.60 -6.39 -3.89
CA SER A 133 22.21 -5.62 -2.72
C SER A 133 23.11 -4.40 -2.68
N THR A 134 22.60 -3.27 -3.18
CA THR A 134 23.10 -1.98 -2.70
C THR A 134 22.83 -2.00 -1.20
N GLY A 135 23.86 -2.30 -0.41
CA GLY A 135 23.82 -2.52 1.04
C GLY A 135 23.40 -1.30 1.84
N ILE A 136 22.19 -0.83 1.60
CA ILE A 136 21.46 0.08 2.47
C ILE A 136 20.39 -0.81 3.07
N SER A 137 20.64 -1.30 4.29
CA SER A 137 19.64 -2.08 5.02
C SER A 137 18.33 -1.29 5.10
N ASP A 138 17.18 -1.99 5.07
CA ASP A 138 15.85 -1.36 5.17
C ASP A 138 15.74 -0.44 6.41
N GLY A 139 16.54 -0.70 7.45
CA GLY A 139 16.68 0.15 8.63
C GLY A 139 17.34 1.53 8.37
N ILE A 140 18.27 1.64 7.43
CA ILE A 140 18.87 2.93 7.04
C ILE A 140 17.86 3.75 6.22
N PHE A 141 17.09 3.10 5.35
CA PHE A 141 16.06 3.76 4.55
C PHE A 141 14.92 4.27 5.45
N ASN A 142 14.43 3.44 6.37
CA ASN A 142 13.34 3.83 7.26
C ASN A 142 13.73 4.90 8.30
N SER A 143 15.02 5.03 8.62
CA SER A 143 15.54 6.04 9.56
C SER A 143 15.88 7.38 8.91
N LEU A 144 16.47 7.37 7.70
CA LEU A 144 16.92 8.60 7.03
C LEU A 144 15.84 9.27 6.18
N VAL A 145 14.89 8.51 5.62
CA VAL A 145 13.79 9.06 4.82
C VAL A 145 12.92 10.05 5.60
N PRO A 146 12.46 9.80 6.84
CA PRO A 146 11.67 10.78 7.58
C PRO A 146 12.48 12.06 7.88
N VAL A 147 13.78 11.95 8.16
CA VAL A 147 14.66 13.10 8.41
C VAL A 147 14.84 13.94 7.13
N LEU A 148 15.03 13.29 5.98
CA LEU A 148 15.11 13.96 4.68
C LEU A 148 13.82 14.71 4.34
N VAL A 149 12.66 14.11 4.60
CA VAL A 149 11.35 14.75 4.37
C VAL A 149 11.17 15.98 5.25
N ILE A 150 11.58 15.94 6.52
CA ILE A 150 11.53 17.10 7.43
C ILE A 150 12.45 18.21 6.91
N VAL A 151 13.69 17.89 6.52
CA VAL A 151 14.66 18.88 6.01
C VAL A 151 14.14 19.53 4.72
N VAL A 152 13.60 18.74 3.79
CA VAL A 152 13.02 19.26 2.54
C VAL A 152 11.78 20.12 2.83
N GLY A 153 10.90 19.70 3.75
CA GLY A 153 9.76 20.48 4.20
C GLY A 153 10.16 21.83 4.81
N LEU A 154 11.21 21.85 5.63
CA LEU A 154 11.76 23.08 6.22
C LEU A 154 12.38 24.00 5.16
N ILE A 155 13.10 23.44 4.18
CA ILE A 155 13.66 24.21 3.04
C ILE A 155 12.53 24.83 2.22
N ILE A 156 11.52 24.04 1.87
CA ILE A 156 10.34 24.52 1.13
C ILE A 156 9.63 25.62 1.91
N LEU A 157 9.44 25.46 3.23
CA LEU A 157 8.84 26.49 4.08
C LEU A 157 9.69 27.77 4.11
N SER A 158 11.02 27.63 4.20
CA SER A 158 11.95 28.76 4.21
C SER A 158 11.98 29.55 2.89
N VAL A 159 11.71 28.88 1.75
CA VAL A 159 11.76 29.47 0.41
C VAL A 159 10.39 29.96 -0.06
N LEU A 160 9.29 29.30 0.33
CA LEU A 160 7.94 29.68 -0.09
C LEU A 160 7.35 30.82 0.75
N LEU A 161 7.59 30.85 2.07
CA LEU A 161 7.06 31.92 2.93
C LEU A 161 7.51 33.34 2.51
N PRO A 162 8.78 33.59 2.10
CA PRO A 162 9.21 34.90 1.63
C PRO A 162 8.53 35.33 0.33
N ILE A 163 8.25 34.38 -0.57
CA ILE A 163 7.63 34.65 -1.87
C ILE A 163 6.20 35.16 -1.68
N GLU A 164 5.44 34.57 -0.76
CA GLU A 164 4.08 35.05 -0.44
C GLU A 164 4.10 36.47 0.12
N ARG A 165 5.00 36.74 1.08
CA ARG A 165 5.19 38.09 1.64
C ARG A 165 5.61 39.11 0.59
N TYR A 166 6.48 38.72 -0.35
CA TYR A 166 6.91 39.57 -1.46
C TYR A 166 5.74 39.96 -2.37
N PHE A 167 4.89 39.00 -2.73
CA PHE A 167 3.73 39.25 -3.58
C PHE A 167 2.71 40.20 -2.93
N ASP A 168 2.51 40.14 -1.62
CA ASP A 168 1.58 41.04 -0.93
C ASP A 168 2.09 42.48 -0.87
N LEU A 169 3.39 42.67 -0.70
CA LEU A 169 4.00 44.00 -0.82
C LEU A 169 3.88 44.56 -2.25
N ALA A 170 4.07 43.70 -3.27
CA ALA A 170 3.92 44.10 -4.67
C ALA A 170 2.48 44.55 -4.99
N LYS A 171 1.46 43.82 -4.49
CA LYS A 171 0.05 44.21 -4.65
C LYS A 171 -0.26 45.56 -4.02
N ARG A 172 0.25 45.84 -2.81
CA ARG A 172 0.03 47.13 -2.13
C ARG A 172 0.60 48.31 -2.92
N LYS A 173 1.81 48.17 -3.48
CA LYS A 173 2.42 49.20 -4.35
C LYS A 173 1.60 49.46 -5.62
N ILE A 174 1.07 48.40 -6.24
CA ILE A 174 0.22 48.52 -7.44
C ILE A 174 -1.11 49.21 -7.09
N ALA A 175 -1.73 48.87 -5.96
CA ALA A 175 -2.95 49.51 -5.48
C ALA A 175 -2.74 51.01 -5.21
N GLN A 176 -1.65 51.39 -4.53
CA GLN A 176 -1.31 52.80 -4.31
C GLN A 176 -1.10 53.57 -5.62
N LYS A 177 -0.39 52.99 -6.60
CA LYS A 177 -0.21 53.62 -7.92
C LYS A 177 -1.50 53.77 -8.72
N ARG A 178 -2.51 52.93 -8.49
CA ARG A 178 -3.83 53.09 -9.12
C ARG A 178 -4.61 54.23 -8.46
N LEU A 179 -4.62 54.27 -7.14
CA LEU A 179 -5.28 55.33 -6.38
C LEU A 179 -4.69 56.71 -6.71
N GLN A 180 -3.36 56.82 -6.77
CA GLN A 180 -2.67 58.06 -7.16
C GLN A 180 -3.06 58.54 -8.56
N ARG A 181 -3.21 57.62 -9.52
CA ARG A 181 -3.65 57.95 -10.89
C ARG A 181 -5.12 58.38 -10.94
N GLU A 182 -5.98 57.81 -10.13
CA GLU A 182 -7.38 58.23 -10.03
C GLU A 182 -7.53 59.60 -9.39
N ILE A 183 -6.75 59.89 -8.33
CA ILE A 183 -6.67 61.22 -7.73
C ILE A 183 -6.18 62.23 -8.77
N LEU A 184 -5.09 61.94 -9.48
CA LEU A 184 -4.53 62.84 -10.50
C LEU A 184 -5.56 63.16 -11.61
N LYS A 185 -6.32 62.16 -12.06
CA LYS A 185 -7.39 62.34 -13.05
C LYS A 185 -8.58 63.17 -12.56
N LYS A 186 -8.82 63.21 -11.24
CA LYS A 186 -9.86 64.07 -10.65
C LYS A 186 -9.42 65.53 -10.60
N TRP A 187 -8.13 65.81 -10.43
CA TRP A 187 -7.59 67.18 -10.40
C TRP A 187 -7.43 67.84 -11.78
N GLN A 188 -7.53 67.07 -12.87
CA GLN A 188 -7.47 67.59 -14.26
C GLN A 188 -8.85 67.85 -14.88
N ARG A 189 -9.93 67.71 -14.11
CA ARG A 189 -11.30 68.10 -14.46
C ARG A 189 -11.73 69.25 -13.57
#